data_AF-A0A0W7WKL7-F1
#
_entry.id   AF-A0A0W7WKL7-F1
#
_cell.length_a   1.000
_cell.length_b   1.000
_cell.length_c   1.000
_cell.angle_alpha   90.00
_cell.angle_beta   90.00
_cell.angle_gamma   90.00
#
_symmetry.space_group_name_H-M   'P 1'
#
loop_
_entity.id
_entity.type
_entity.pdbx_description
1 polymer ?
#
loop_
_entity_poly.entity_id
_entity_poly.type
_entity_poly.pdbx_seq_one_letter_code
_entity_poly.pdbx_strand_id
1 'polypeptide(L)'
;MRARPWLSLGFALAIGLTAFFAGRAVLHSVYWADARHLDQPIEGWMTPGYVAHSWRVPKSVMIEVLGPPEEPGDRPTLKEIAAARGIPLEQLVAEIRAAIALHRAGAS
;
A
#
# COMPACT_ATOMS: atom_id res chain seq x y z
N MET A 1 -43.79 -7.51 16.23
CA MET A 1 -42.96 -7.65 15.01
C MET A 1 -41.63 -8.27 15.42
N ARG A 2 -41.38 -9.55 15.11
CA ARG A 2 -40.10 -10.20 15.41
C ARG A 2 -39.08 -9.68 14.40
N ALA A 3 -38.25 -8.72 14.79
CA ALA A 3 -37.12 -8.30 13.98
C ALA A 3 -36.27 -9.54 13.70
N ARG A 4 -36.11 -9.89 12.42
CA ARG A 4 -35.30 -11.04 11.99
C ARG A 4 -33.87 -10.51 11.86
N PRO A 5 -32.98 -10.69 12.87
CA PRO A 5 -31.67 -10.04 12.92
C PRO A 5 -30.75 -10.48 11.78
N TRP A 6 -31.08 -11.58 11.09
CA TRP A 6 -30.33 -12.11 9.97
C TRP A 6 -30.38 -11.20 8.73
N LEU A 7 -31.48 -10.46 8.54
CA LEU A 7 -31.57 -9.47 7.45
C LEU A 7 -30.64 -8.28 7.71
N SER A 8 -30.59 -7.79 8.95
CA SER A 8 -29.68 -6.70 9.34
C SER A 8 -28.21 -7.13 9.26
N LEU A 9 -27.91 -8.39 9.63
CA LEU A 9 -26.56 -8.93 9.54
C LEU A 9 -26.08 -9.06 8.09
N GLY A 10 -26.94 -9.57 7.19
CA GLY A 10 -26.63 -9.64 5.76
C GLY A 10 -26.43 -8.26 5.14
N PHE A 11 -27.24 -7.27 5.54
CA PHE A 11 -27.12 -5.89 5.08
C PHE A 11 -25.82 -5.22 5.55
N ALA A 12 -25.43 -5.42 6.81
CA ALA A 12 -24.16 -4.92 7.34
C ALA A 12 -22.96 -5.54 6.61
N LEU A 13 -23.03 -6.84 6.30
CA LEU A 13 -21.99 -7.53 5.53
C LEU A 13 -21.86 -6.95 4.11
N ALA A 14 -22.99 -6.73 3.44
CA ALA A 14 -23.03 -6.15 2.11
C ALA A 14 -22.45 -4.74 2.06
N ILE A 15 -22.71 -3.91 3.07
CA ILE A 15 -22.09 -2.57 3.20
C ILE A 15 -20.58 -2.70 3.39
N GLY A 16 -20.11 -3.61 4.24
CA GLY A 16 -18.68 -3.85 4.45
C GLY A 16 -17.96 -4.25 3.16
N LEU A 17 -18.54 -5.21 2.41
CA LEU A 17 -18.03 -5.64 1.11
C LEU A 17 -18.04 -4.50 0.08
N THR A 18 -19.12 -3.70 0.05
CA THR A 18 -19.23 -2.57 -0.89
C THR A 18 -18.19 -1.49 -0.58
N ALA A 19 -17.98 -1.15 0.69
CA ALA A 19 -16.97 -0.18 1.10
C ALA A 19 -15.55 -0.68 0.77
N PHE A 20 -15.28 -1.97 0.98
CA PHE A 20 -14.01 -2.60 0.62
C PHE A 20 -13.76 -2.53 -0.90
N PHE A 21 -14.73 -2.91 -1.71
CA PHE A 21 -14.63 -2.85 -3.17
C PHE A 21 -14.55 -1.41 -3.69
N ALA A 22 -15.31 -0.48 -3.11
CA ALA A 22 -15.29 0.92 -3.49
C ALA A 22 -13.94 1.57 -3.15
N GLY A 23 -13.41 1.33 -1.96
CA GLY A 23 -12.07 1.78 -1.57
C GLY A 23 -11.00 1.23 -2.52
N ARG A 24 -11.05 -0.08 -2.82
CA ARG A 24 -10.16 -0.72 -3.81
C ARG A 24 -10.26 -0.08 -5.19
N ALA A 25 -11.48 0.22 -5.66
CA ALA A 25 -11.71 0.80 -6.98
C ALA A 25 -11.22 2.26 -7.07
N VAL A 26 -11.44 3.06 -6.02
CA VAL A 26 -10.91 4.43 -5.94
C VAL A 26 -9.39 4.43 -5.97
N LEU A 27 -8.75 3.54 -5.20
CA LEU A 27 -7.30 3.37 -5.21
C LEU A 27 -6.77 3.00 -6.61
N HIS A 28 -7.47 2.09 -7.32
CA HIS A 28 -7.12 1.70 -8.68
C HIS A 28 -7.38 2.80 -9.73
N SER A 29 -8.43 3.60 -9.55
CA SER A 29 -8.81 4.67 -10.48
C SER A 29 -7.87 5.88 -10.36
N VAL A 30 -7.54 6.28 -9.13
CA VAL A 30 -6.57 7.35 -8.86
C VAL A 30 -5.17 6.96 -9.36
N TYR A 31 -4.81 5.67 -9.29
CA TYR A 31 -3.54 5.15 -9.83
C TYR A 31 -3.37 5.38 -11.34
N TRP A 32 -4.43 5.24 -12.15
CA TRP A 32 -4.35 5.46 -13.60
C TRP A 32 -4.34 6.95 -13.99
N ALA A 33 -4.94 7.82 -13.18
CA ALA A 33 -4.97 9.25 -13.46
C ALA A 33 -3.60 9.93 -13.26
N ASP A 34 -2.74 9.38 -12.38
CA ASP A 34 -1.45 9.97 -12.01
C ASP A 34 -0.24 9.29 -12.71
N ALA A 35 -0.46 8.14 -13.37
CA ALA A 35 0.60 7.30 -13.97
C ALA A 35 1.32 7.89 -15.20
N ARG A 36 1.15 9.19 -15.52
CA ARG A 36 1.75 9.78 -16.72
C ARG A 36 3.02 10.62 -16.50
N HIS A 37 3.49 10.87 -15.27
CA HIS A 37 4.52 11.91 -15.11
C HIS A 37 5.68 11.71 -14.12
N LEU A 38 5.94 10.58 -13.47
CA LEU A 38 7.08 10.51 -12.53
C LEU A 38 7.96 9.26 -12.68
N ASP A 39 9.08 9.48 -13.37
CA ASP A 39 10.40 8.85 -13.26
C ASP A 39 10.48 7.47 -12.58
N GLN A 40 10.63 6.44 -13.42
CA GLN A 40 10.87 5.02 -13.14
C GLN A 40 9.78 4.27 -12.34
N PRO A 41 9.16 3.25 -12.96
CA PRO A 41 8.22 2.39 -12.26
C PRO A 41 8.96 1.65 -11.14
N ILE A 42 8.52 1.86 -9.89
CA ILE A 42 8.90 0.99 -8.78
C ILE A 42 8.28 -0.37 -9.09
N GLU A 43 9.12 -1.33 -9.48
CA GLU A 43 8.67 -2.67 -9.87
C GLU A 43 8.59 -3.61 -8.67
N GLY A 44 7.67 -4.57 -8.73
CA GLY A 44 7.38 -5.48 -7.62
C GLY A 44 8.52 -6.39 -7.20
N TRP A 45 9.52 -6.61 -8.07
CA TRP A 45 10.73 -7.37 -7.75
C TRP A 45 11.74 -6.56 -6.95
N MET A 46 11.59 -5.22 -6.87
CA MET A 46 12.51 -4.39 -6.11
C MET A 46 12.34 -4.68 -4.62
N THR A 47 13.45 -4.66 -3.89
CA THR A 47 13.44 -4.77 -2.43
C THR A 47 13.33 -3.37 -1.81
N PRO A 48 12.76 -3.24 -0.60
CA PRO A 48 12.68 -1.96 0.11
C PRO A 48 14.03 -1.23 0.19
N GLY A 49 15.10 -1.98 0.47
CA GLY A 49 16.46 -1.43 0.52
C GLY A 49 16.96 -0.93 -0.82
N TYR A 50 16.57 -1.57 -1.92
CA TYR A 50 16.92 -1.13 -3.27
C TYR A 50 16.18 0.15 -3.65
N VAL A 51 14.88 0.23 -3.34
CA VAL A 51 14.08 1.45 -3.56
C VAL A 51 14.64 2.62 -2.76
N ALA A 52 14.98 2.40 -1.48
CA ALA A 52 15.62 3.42 -0.65
C ALA A 52 16.90 3.97 -1.28
N HIS A 53 17.74 3.08 -1.82
CA HIS A 53 18.98 3.46 -2.46
C HIS A 53 18.75 4.23 -3.77
N SER A 54 17.86 3.73 -4.63
CA SER A 54 17.52 4.37 -5.91
C SER A 54 16.93 5.78 -5.72
N TRP A 55 16.04 5.93 -4.74
CA TRP A 55 15.39 7.21 -4.41
C TRP A 55 16.20 8.11 -3.47
N ARG A 56 17.42 7.69 -3.09
CA ARG A 56 18.32 8.35 -2.15
C ARG A 56 17.64 8.76 -0.83
N VAL A 57 16.79 7.90 -0.31
CA VAL A 57 16.14 8.08 1.00
C VAL A 57 16.76 7.16 2.05
N PRO A 58 16.81 7.58 3.32
CA PRO A 58 17.32 6.72 4.38
C PRO A 58 16.41 5.49 4.55
N LYS A 59 17.03 4.34 4.88
CA LYS A 59 16.30 3.08 5.09
C LYS A 59 15.24 3.16 6.20
N SER A 60 15.39 4.12 7.13
CA SER A 60 14.40 4.40 8.17
C SER A 60 13.03 4.74 7.60
N VAL A 61 12.95 5.45 6.46
CA VAL A 61 11.67 5.76 5.79
C VAL A 61 10.99 4.48 5.32
N MET A 62 11.76 3.52 4.82
CA MET A 62 11.20 2.22 4.43
C MET A 62 10.75 1.40 5.64
N ILE A 63 11.49 1.44 6.75
CA ILE A 63 11.11 0.75 7.99
C ILE A 63 9.84 1.37 8.59
N GLU A 64 9.67 2.69 8.50
CA GLU A 64 8.49 3.39 8.98
C GLU A 64 7.22 2.99 8.22
N VAL A 65 7.32 2.83 6.89
CA VAL A 65 6.18 2.43 6.03
C VAL A 65 5.94 0.93 6.05
N LEU A 66 7.02 0.16 5.93
CA LEU A 66 6.96 -1.28 5.69
C LEU A 66 7.05 -2.09 6.98
N GLY A 67 7.41 -1.46 8.09
CA GLY A 67 7.74 -2.14 9.33
C GLY A 67 9.17 -2.71 9.30
N PRO A 68 9.67 -3.19 10.45
CA PRO A 68 10.91 -3.94 10.50
C PRO A 68 10.76 -5.26 9.74
N PRO A 69 11.85 -5.78 9.12
CA PRO A 69 11.82 -7.11 8.53
C PRO A 69 11.50 -8.18 9.58
N GLU A 70 10.68 -9.18 9.21
CA GLU A 70 10.26 -10.26 10.11
C GLU A 70 11.45 -11.13 10.55
N GLU A 71 12.41 -11.38 9.65
CA GLU A 71 13.65 -12.07 9.97
C GLU A 71 14.91 -11.25 9.65
N PRO A 72 15.93 -11.27 10.51
CA PRO A 72 17.21 -10.62 10.24
C PRO A 72 17.88 -11.23 8.99
N GLY A 73 17.92 -10.47 7.90
CA GLY A 73 18.56 -10.89 6.64
C GLY A 73 17.57 -11.16 5.52
N ASP A 74 16.28 -11.29 5.84
CA ASP A 74 15.27 -11.45 4.82
C ASP A 74 15.06 -10.14 4.05
N ARG A 75 14.97 -10.25 2.73
CA ARG A 75 14.82 -9.11 1.83
C ARG A 75 13.63 -9.35 0.91
N PRO A 76 12.41 -9.44 1.48
CA PRO A 76 11.23 -9.67 0.68
C PRO A 76 11.09 -8.54 -0.34
N THR A 77 10.72 -8.93 -1.54
CA THR A 77 10.36 -8.02 -2.62
C THR A 77 9.09 -7.26 -2.26
N LEU A 78 8.88 -6.09 -2.87
CA LEU A 78 7.64 -5.34 -2.66
C LEU A 78 6.39 -6.17 -2.99
N LYS A 79 6.49 -7.08 -3.97
CA LYS A 79 5.39 -7.99 -4.31
C LYS A 79 5.07 -8.97 -3.18
N GLU A 80 6.09 -9.53 -2.52
CA GLU A 80 5.91 -10.44 -1.40
C GLU A 80 5.35 -9.71 -0.17
N ILE A 81 5.83 -8.50 0.10
CA ILE A 81 5.29 -7.66 1.19
C ILE A 81 3.82 -7.31 0.92
N ALA A 82 3.48 -6.95 -0.33
CA ALA A 82 2.11 -6.66 -0.71
C ALA A 82 1.22 -7.90 -0.55
N ALA A 83 1.70 -9.07 -0.99
CA ALA A 83 1.00 -10.34 -0.84
C ALA A 83 0.80 -10.72 0.65
N ALA A 84 1.83 -10.55 1.50
CA ALA A 84 1.75 -10.80 2.94
C ALA A 84 0.73 -9.89 3.64
N ARG A 85 0.64 -8.62 3.21
CA ARG A 85 -0.32 -7.63 3.70
C ARG A 85 -1.73 -7.79 3.11
N GLY A 86 -1.91 -8.66 2.11
CA GLY A 86 -3.18 -8.81 1.39
C GLY A 86 -3.57 -7.57 0.58
N ILE A 87 -2.61 -6.68 0.26
CA ILE A 87 -2.84 -5.45 -0.50
C ILE A 87 -2.26 -5.57 -1.91
N PRO A 88 -2.77 -4.80 -2.89
CA PRO A 88 -2.13 -4.67 -4.19
C PRO A 88 -0.72 -4.10 -4.08
N LEU A 89 0.19 -4.54 -4.96
CA LEU A 89 1.55 -4.01 -5.04
C LEU A 89 1.54 -2.49 -5.26
N GLU A 90 0.62 -2.01 -6.10
CA GLU A 90 0.46 -0.60 -6.46
C GLU A 90 0.10 0.26 -5.24
N GLN A 91 -0.69 -0.30 -4.31
CA GLN A 91 -1.03 0.36 -3.05
C GLN A 91 0.22 0.50 -2.18
N LEU A 92 1.00 -0.58 -2.04
CA LEU A 92 2.26 -0.54 -1.28
C LEU A 92 3.23 0.48 -1.87
N VAL A 93 3.34 0.52 -3.20
CA VAL A 93 4.20 1.49 -3.90
C VAL A 93 3.72 2.93 -3.68
N ALA A 94 2.40 3.17 -3.64
CA ALA A 94 1.84 4.48 -3.34
C ALA A 94 2.14 4.92 -1.89
N GLU A 95 2.01 4.01 -0.91
CA GLU A 95 2.37 4.26 0.49
C GLU A 95 3.85 4.65 0.62
N ILE A 96 4.74 3.90 -0.04
CA ILE A 96 6.18 4.19 -0.09
C ILE A 96 6.44 5.59 -0.68
N ARG A 97 5.81 5.92 -1.82
CA ARG A 97 5.97 7.25 -2.44
C ARG A 97 5.48 8.37 -1.55
N ALA A 98 4.31 8.19 -0.92
CA ALA A 98 3.74 9.20 -0.03
C ALA A 98 4.68 9.49 1.15
N ALA A 99 5.27 8.45 1.74
CA ALA A 99 6.25 8.61 2.81
C ALA A 99 7.55 9.27 2.34
N ILE A 100 8.04 8.92 1.15
CA ILE A 100 9.20 9.60 0.55
C ILE A 100 8.90 11.09 0.34
N ALA A 101 7.72 11.43 -0.19
CA ALA A 101 7.31 12.80 -0.42
C ALA A 101 7.18 13.58 0.90
N LEU A 102 6.55 12.98 1.92
CA LEU A 102 6.44 13.55 3.26
C LEU A 102 7.81 13.80 3.88
N HIS A 103 8.73 12.84 3.78
CA HIS A 103 10.10 12.98 4.27
C HIS A 103 10.85 14.13 3.59
N ARG A 104 10.70 14.27 2.26
CA ARG A 104 11.30 15.37 1.50
C ARG A 104 10.69 16.73 1.88
N ALA A 105 9.39 16.79 2.11
CA ALA A 105 8.69 18.02 2.52
C ALA A 105 9.06 18.46 3.96
N GLY A 106 9.28 17.50 4.87
CA GLY A 106 9.70 17.78 6.25
C GLY A 106 11.20 18.00 6.43
N ALA A 107 12.02 17.67 5.42
CA ALA A 107 13.45 17.96 5.39
C ALA A 107 13.77 19.38 4.84
N SER A 108 12.75 20.23 4.69
CA SER A 108 12.83 21.62 4.21
C SER A 108 12.86 22.62 5.36
#